data_AF-A0A2U3LPV2-F1
#
_entry.id   AF-A0A2U3LPV2-F1
#
_cell.length_a   1.000
_cell.length_b   1.000
_cell.length_c   1.000
_cell.angle_alpha   90.00
_cell.angle_beta   90.00
_cell.angle_gamma   90.00
#
_symmetry.space_group_name_H-M   'P 1'
#
loop_
_entity.id
_entity.type
_entity.pdbx_description
1 polymer ?
#
loop_
_entity_poly.entity_id
_entity_poly.type
_entity_poly.pdbx_seq_one_letter_code
_entity_poly.pdbx_strand_id
1 'polypeptide(L)'
;MNFQPVDRLPRWEWAMWWDLTIERWRREGLPAELNDVFEISQHFGLDPYKQFWFSTTDPTIEAVQHHVAGTVSTMDDYLRIRPSLYPDHSSAISAMQPWAKRQAEGEAVVWTTLEGFFWFPRTLLGFEKLMLAYYISRN
;
A
#
# COMPACT_ATOMS: atom_id res chain seq x y z
N MET A 1 -9.63 10.67 -10.57
CA MET A 1 -11.11 10.61 -10.66
C MET A 1 -11.64 12.01 -10.51
N ASN A 2 -12.17 12.61 -11.57
CA ASN A 2 -12.36 14.06 -11.66
C ASN A 2 -13.85 14.48 -11.61
N PHE A 3 -14.68 13.67 -10.95
CA PHE A 3 -16.14 13.88 -10.81
C PHE A 3 -16.87 14.12 -12.13
N GLN A 4 -16.39 13.51 -13.22
CA GLN A 4 -17.05 13.56 -14.51
C GLN A 4 -18.18 12.53 -14.58
N PRO A 5 -19.24 12.77 -15.36
CA PRO A 5 -20.20 11.74 -15.71
C PRO A 5 -19.51 10.53 -16.32
N VAL A 6 -19.97 9.33 -15.97
CA VAL A 6 -19.44 8.05 -16.46
C VAL A 6 -20.60 7.13 -16.83
N ASP A 7 -20.40 6.29 -17.83
CA ASP A 7 -21.43 5.35 -18.30
C ASP A 7 -21.69 4.21 -17.30
N ARG A 8 -20.70 3.92 -16.45
CA ARG A 8 -20.81 2.96 -15.35
C ARG A 8 -19.84 3.30 -14.22
N LEU A 9 -20.10 2.76 -13.03
CA LEU A 9 -19.17 2.84 -11.92
C LEU A 9 -17.93 1.96 -12.15
N PRO A 10 -16.74 2.39 -11.67
CA PRO A 10 -15.57 1.52 -11.58
C PRO A 10 -15.84 0.31 -10.67
N ARG A 11 -15.30 -0.85 -11.04
CA ARG A 11 -15.40 -2.13 -10.32
C ARG A 11 -14.02 -2.74 -10.21
N TRP A 12 -13.49 -2.86 -9.01
CA TRP A 12 -12.24 -3.58 -8.76
C TRP A 12 -12.32 -4.33 -7.43
N GLU A 13 -11.50 -5.37 -7.28
CA GLU A 13 -11.26 -6.02 -6.00
C GLU A 13 -10.05 -5.35 -5.35
N TRP A 14 -10.20 -4.82 -4.15
CA TRP A 14 -9.18 -4.01 -3.48
C TRP A 14 -8.30 -4.85 -2.55
N ALA A 15 -8.82 -5.97 -2.02
CA ALA A 15 -8.16 -6.80 -1.02
C ALA A 15 -7.41 -7.98 -1.67
N MET A 16 -6.67 -7.72 -2.74
CA MET A 16 -5.99 -8.76 -3.53
C MET A 16 -4.73 -9.32 -2.85
N TRP A 17 -4.37 -8.81 -1.68
CA TRP A 17 -3.40 -9.42 -0.76
C TRP A 17 -3.99 -10.59 0.03
N TRP A 18 -5.30 -10.88 -0.10
CA TRP A 18 -5.93 -12.01 0.57
C TRP A 18 -5.78 -13.28 -0.27
N ASP A 19 -4.76 -14.06 0.04
CA ASP A 19 -4.39 -15.32 -0.59
C ASP A 19 -5.56 -16.30 -0.75
N LEU A 20 -6.40 -16.48 0.27
CA LEU A 20 -7.51 -17.44 0.22
C LEU A 20 -8.52 -17.14 -0.90
N THR A 21 -8.67 -15.88 -1.29
CA THR A 21 -9.54 -15.48 -2.41
C THR A 21 -8.94 -15.96 -3.73
N ILE A 22 -7.65 -15.70 -3.93
CA ILE A 22 -6.93 -16.12 -5.14
C ILE A 22 -6.86 -17.65 -5.22
N GLU A 23 -6.58 -18.34 -4.11
CA GLU A 23 -6.58 -19.80 -4.04
C GLU A 23 -7.94 -20.41 -4.37
N ARG A 24 -9.03 -19.79 -3.89
CA ARG A 24 -10.38 -20.19 -4.26
C ARG A 24 -10.63 -19.99 -5.76
N TRP A 25 -10.30 -18.84 -6.32
CA TRP A 25 -10.47 -18.58 -7.75
C TRP A 25 -9.67 -19.55 -8.62
N ARG A 26 -8.45 -19.92 -8.22
CA ARG A 26 -7.66 -20.96 -8.92
C ARG A 26 -8.38 -22.30 -8.98
N ARG A 27 -9.03 -22.71 -7.88
CA ARG A 27 -9.83 -23.94 -7.85
C ARG A 27 -11.10 -23.85 -8.71
N GLU A 28 -11.60 -22.64 -8.94
CA GLU A 28 -12.78 -22.35 -9.77
C GLU A 28 -12.43 -22.10 -11.25
N GLY A 29 -11.14 -22.12 -11.63
CA GLY A 29 -10.69 -22.06 -13.02
C GLY A 29 -9.86 -20.83 -13.41
N LEU A 30 -9.45 -19.99 -12.44
CA LEU A 30 -8.49 -18.91 -12.72
C LEU A 30 -7.15 -19.50 -13.21
N PRO A 31 -6.62 -19.08 -14.37
CA PRO A 31 -5.36 -19.59 -14.89
C PRO A 31 -4.20 -19.34 -13.92
N ALA A 32 -3.35 -20.36 -13.74
CA ALA A 32 -2.31 -20.36 -12.71
C ALA A 32 -1.15 -19.38 -13.02
N GLU A 33 -0.99 -19.01 -14.29
CA GLU A 33 -0.04 -18.02 -14.76
C GLU A 33 -0.38 -16.59 -14.34
N LEU A 34 -1.66 -16.31 -14.03
CA LEU A 34 -2.08 -14.99 -13.57
C LEU A 34 -1.75 -14.84 -12.08
N ASN A 35 -0.69 -14.08 -11.81
CA ASN A 35 -0.17 -13.86 -10.47
C ASN A 35 -0.25 -12.39 -10.04
N ASP A 36 -0.45 -11.48 -10.99
CA ASP A 36 -0.58 -10.05 -10.71
C ASP A 36 -2.04 -9.62 -10.61
N VAL A 37 -2.34 -8.73 -9.66
CA VAL A 37 -3.67 -8.15 -9.45
C VAL A 37 -4.24 -7.54 -10.72
N PHE A 38 -3.38 -6.92 -11.51
CA PHE A 38 -3.75 -6.29 -12.76
C PHE A 38 -4.30 -7.34 -13.76
N GLU A 39 -3.58 -8.44 -13.95
CA GLU A 39 -3.93 -9.51 -14.89
C GLU A 39 -5.21 -10.25 -14.45
N ILE A 40 -5.33 -10.53 -13.15
CA ILE A 40 -6.52 -11.16 -12.57
C ILE A 40 -7.74 -10.25 -12.75
N SER A 41 -7.60 -8.94 -12.53
CA SER A 41 -8.68 -7.97 -12.76
C SER A 41 -9.14 -7.97 -14.22
N GLN A 42 -8.20 -8.01 -15.16
CA GLN A 42 -8.53 -8.11 -16.58
C GLN A 42 -9.27 -9.40 -16.92
N HIS A 43 -8.83 -10.54 -16.35
CA HIS A 43 -9.48 -11.84 -16.56
C HIS A 43 -10.96 -11.84 -16.15
N PHE A 44 -11.28 -11.18 -15.03
CA PHE A 44 -12.67 -11.07 -14.54
C PHE A 44 -13.47 -9.91 -15.13
N GLY A 45 -12.90 -9.12 -16.06
CA GLY A 45 -13.57 -7.95 -16.63
C GLY A 45 -13.80 -6.82 -15.62
N LEU A 46 -12.95 -6.75 -14.59
CA LEU A 46 -12.87 -5.65 -13.65
C LEU A 46 -12.04 -4.51 -14.24
N ASP A 47 -12.12 -3.32 -13.63
CA ASP A 47 -11.27 -2.18 -13.95
C ASP A 47 -9.89 -2.38 -13.31
N PRO A 48 -8.84 -2.67 -14.10
CA PRO A 48 -7.57 -3.07 -13.55
C PRO A 48 -6.80 -1.85 -13.02
N TYR A 49 -6.13 -2.05 -11.89
CA TYR A 49 -5.29 -1.03 -11.28
C TYR A 49 -3.89 -1.59 -10.97
N LYS A 50 -2.89 -0.71 -11.00
CA LYS A 50 -1.55 -1.01 -10.53
C LYS A 50 -1.22 -0.14 -9.33
N GLN A 51 -0.97 -0.78 -8.19
CA GLN A 51 -0.66 -0.09 -6.95
C GLN A 51 0.85 -0.02 -6.71
N PHE A 52 1.30 1.15 -6.29
CA PHE A 52 2.65 1.43 -5.84
C PHE A 52 2.60 1.94 -4.41
N TRP A 53 3.23 1.21 -3.49
CA TRP A 53 3.27 1.54 -2.07
C TRP A 53 4.59 2.22 -1.72
N PHE A 54 4.50 3.43 -1.17
CA PHE A 54 5.65 4.20 -0.70
C PHE A 54 5.62 4.21 0.82
N SER A 55 6.28 3.20 1.40
CA SER A 55 6.35 3.00 2.84
C SER A 55 7.42 3.89 3.45
N THR A 56 7.17 4.36 4.65
CA THR A 56 8.17 5.10 5.45
C THR A 56 9.30 4.21 5.97
N THR A 57 9.13 2.89 5.88
CA THR A 57 10.13 1.86 6.17
C THR A 57 10.38 1.01 4.91
N ASP A 58 11.52 0.31 4.85
CA ASP A 58 11.99 -0.48 3.70
C ASP A 58 10.90 -1.35 3.01
N PRO A 59 10.96 -1.58 1.68
CA PRO A 59 9.85 -2.06 0.88
C PRO A 59 9.79 -3.58 0.89
N THR A 60 9.31 -4.18 1.98
CA THR A 60 8.77 -5.55 1.87
C THR A 60 7.48 -5.65 2.68
N ILE A 61 6.38 -5.70 1.94
CA ILE A 61 5.08 -6.17 2.39
C ILE A 61 5.29 -7.63 2.84
N GLU A 62 5.38 -7.82 4.16
CA GLU A 62 4.85 -8.94 4.97
C GLU A 62 5.63 -9.12 6.27
N ALA A 63 6.94 -8.86 6.30
CA ALA A 63 7.76 -9.32 7.43
C ALA A 63 8.27 -8.23 8.39
N VAL A 64 8.22 -6.94 8.03
CA VAL A 64 8.93 -5.89 8.80
C VAL A 64 8.01 -5.01 9.67
N GLN A 65 6.69 -5.00 9.42
CA GLN A 65 5.74 -4.24 10.24
C GLN A 65 5.69 -4.71 11.72
N HIS A 66 6.16 -5.93 12.02
CA HIS A 66 6.12 -6.49 13.38
C HIS A 66 7.38 -6.23 14.23
N HIS A 67 8.52 -5.83 13.65
CA HIS A 67 9.77 -5.69 14.41
C HIS A 67 10.03 -4.29 14.97
N VAL A 68 9.39 -3.25 14.41
CA VAL A 68 9.50 -1.85 14.90
C VAL A 68 8.26 -1.43 15.71
N ALA A 69 7.19 -2.24 15.66
CA ALA A 69 5.93 -2.03 16.35
C ALA A 69 6.13 -1.71 17.84
N GLY A 70 5.89 -0.46 18.23
CA GLY A 70 5.87 -0.03 19.63
C GLY A 70 7.23 0.20 20.29
N THR A 71 8.31 0.22 19.50
CA THR A 71 9.68 0.40 20.01
C THR A 71 10.03 1.85 20.36
N VAL A 72 9.31 2.83 19.81
CA VAL A 72 9.54 4.25 20.11
C VAL A 72 8.74 4.65 21.34
N SER A 73 9.42 5.09 22.40
CA SER A 73 8.79 5.65 23.60
C SER A 73 9.28 7.06 23.91
N THR A 74 10.45 7.42 23.41
CA THR A 74 11.13 8.70 23.67
C THR A 74 11.62 9.32 22.37
N MET A 75 12.00 10.60 22.44
CA MET A 75 12.67 11.29 21.32
C MET A 75 14.00 10.60 20.96
N ASP A 76 14.75 10.11 21.94
CA ASP A 76 16.02 9.42 21.70
C ASP A 76 15.83 8.12 20.92
N ASP A 77 14.76 7.37 21.20
CA ASP A 77 14.40 6.18 20.41
C ASP A 77 14.09 6.54 18.97
N TYR A 78 13.33 7.63 18.76
CA TYR A 78 13.02 8.12 17.41
C TYR A 78 14.29 8.54 16.65
N LEU A 79 15.17 9.32 17.28
CA LEU A 79 16.41 9.77 16.67
C LEU A 79 17.34 8.60 16.31
N ARG A 80 17.34 7.53 17.11
CA ARG A 80 18.10 6.30 16.85
C ARG A 80 17.65 5.59 15.58
N ILE A 81 16.33 5.52 15.34
CA ILE A 81 15.78 4.84 14.16
C ILE A 81 15.63 5.77 12.95
N ARG A 82 15.65 7.10 13.12
CA ARG A 82 15.45 8.08 12.06
C ARG A 82 16.30 7.83 10.79
N PRO A 83 17.58 7.43 10.88
CA PRO A 83 18.38 7.16 9.67
C PRO A 83 17.87 6.00 8.82
N SER A 84 17.08 5.07 9.37
CA SER A 84 16.47 3.96 8.64
C SER A 84 15.03 4.23 8.17
N LEU A 85 14.52 5.45 8.39
CA LEU A 85 13.22 5.88 7.90
C LEU A 85 13.38 6.61 6.56
N TYR A 86 12.31 6.63 5.77
CA TYR A 86 12.23 7.33 4.48
C TYR A 86 13.27 6.81 3.46
N PRO A 87 13.17 5.52 3.08
CA PRO A 87 14.09 4.93 2.11
C PRO A 87 13.98 5.65 0.74
N ASP A 88 15.01 5.47 -0.08
CA ASP A 88 14.96 5.95 -1.47
C ASP A 88 13.94 5.15 -2.28
N HIS A 89 12.95 5.86 -2.82
CA HIS A 89 11.88 5.27 -3.63
C HIS A 89 12.10 5.41 -5.15
N SER A 90 13.29 5.83 -5.59
CA SER A 90 13.61 6.03 -7.01
C SER A 90 13.33 4.79 -7.88
N SER A 91 13.58 3.59 -7.35
CA SER A 91 13.26 2.33 -8.04
C SER A 91 11.75 2.14 -8.25
N ALA A 92 10.94 2.38 -7.22
CA ALA A 92 9.48 2.29 -7.32
C ALA A 92 8.92 3.33 -8.31
N ILE A 93 9.44 4.56 -8.28
CA ILE A 93 9.06 5.62 -9.25
C ILE A 93 9.44 5.21 -10.68
N SER A 94 10.62 4.62 -10.87
CA SER A 94 11.06 4.14 -12.18
C SER A 94 10.14 3.02 -12.69
N ALA A 95 9.71 2.12 -11.80
CA ALA A 95 8.76 1.05 -12.13
C ALA A 95 7.36 1.57 -12.51
N MET A 96 7.00 2.80 -12.14
CA MET A 96 5.74 3.44 -12.58
C MET A 96 5.77 3.93 -14.03
N GLN A 97 6.96 4.20 -14.60
CA GLN A 97 7.09 4.83 -15.92
C GLN A 97 6.31 4.10 -17.04
N PRO A 98 6.37 2.76 -17.16
CA PRO A 98 5.60 2.05 -18.19
C PRO A 98 4.07 2.19 -18.02
N TRP A 99 3.61 2.40 -16.79
CA TRP A 99 2.19 2.54 -16.46
C TRP A 99 1.65 3.94 -16.72
N ALA A 100 2.51 4.96 -16.76
CA ALA A 100 2.11 6.33 -17.07
C ALA A 100 1.45 6.43 -18.45
N LYS A 101 2.02 5.77 -19.46
CA LYS A 101 1.44 5.73 -20.80
C LYS A 101 0.06 5.07 -20.80
N ARG A 102 -0.05 3.88 -20.20
CA ARG A 102 -1.30 3.11 -20.12
C ARG A 102 -2.39 3.87 -19.37
N GLN A 103 -2.02 4.61 -18.33
CA GLN A 103 -2.94 5.46 -17.59
C GLN A 103 -3.43 6.65 -18.42
N ALA A 104 -2.54 7.28 -19.19
CA ALA A 104 -2.92 8.37 -20.10
C ALA A 104 -3.86 7.90 -21.22
N GLU A 105 -3.71 6.65 -21.67
CA GLU A 105 -4.58 5.99 -22.65
C GLU A 105 -5.89 5.45 -22.02
N GLY A 106 -6.05 5.51 -20.70
CA GLY A 106 -7.25 5.05 -19.99
C GLY A 106 -7.32 3.54 -19.78
N GLU A 107 -6.23 2.81 -20.03
CA GLU A 107 -6.18 1.34 -19.91
C GLU A 107 -5.93 0.84 -18.49
N ALA A 108 -5.44 1.71 -17.60
CA ALA A 108 -5.05 1.35 -16.25
C ALA A 108 -5.26 2.51 -15.28
N VAL A 109 -5.70 2.19 -14.07
CA VAL A 109 -5.60 3.11 -12.93
C VAL A 109 -4.23 2.91 -12.27
N VAL A 110 -3.46 3.99 -12.12
CA VAL A 110 -2.24 3.97 -11.31
C VAL A 110 -2.58 4.50 -9.92
N TRP A 111 -2.40 3.65 -8.92
CA TRP A 111 -2.67 3.94 -7.52
C TRP A 111 -1.34 4.15 -6.78
N THR A 112 -1.23 5.28 -6.08
CA THR A 112 -0.12 5.53 -5.14
C THR A 112 -0.62 5.51 -3.70
N THR A 113 -0.02 4.67 -2.84
CA THR A 113 -0.29 4.66 -1.40
C THR A 113 0.85 5.33 -0.65
N LEU A 114 0.50 6.30 0.20
CA LEU A 114 1.39 6.98 1.12
C LEU A 114 0.89 6.77 2.55
N GLU A 115 1.81 6.47 3.47
CA GLU A 115 1.45 6.28 4.88
C GLU A 115 1.24 7.64 5.57
N GLY A 116 0.03 7.86 6.08
CA GLY A 116 -0.34 9.12 6.74
C GLY A 116 0.07 9.21 8.21
N PHE A 117 -0.16 10.39 8.79
CA PHE A 117 0.17 10.78 10.18
C PHE A 117 -0.49 9.95 11.29
N PHE A 118 -1.40 9.04 10.95
CA PHE A 118 -1.96 8.08 11.90
C PHE A 118 -1.28 6.71 11.76
N TRP A 119 -1.27 6.18 10.54
CA TRP A 119 -0.79 4.81 10.26
C TRP A 119 0.68 4.65 10.64
N PHE A 120 1.55 5.55 10.19
CA PHE A 120 2.97 5.43 10.43
C PHE A 120 3.36 5.62 11.91
N PRO A 121 2.89 6.68 12.62
CA PRO A 121 3.16 6.81 14.05
C PRO A 121 2.59 5.66 14.88
N ARG A 122 1.47 5.04 14.45
CA ARG A 122 0.94 3.82 15.09
C ARG A 122 1.94 2.67 14.99
N THR A 123 2.60 2.51 13.84
CA THR A 123 3.66 1.50 13.67
C THR A 123 4.86 1.80 14.57
N LEU A 124 5.23 3.07 14.78
CA LEU A 124 6.38 3.40 15.64
C LEU A 124 6.08 3.28 17.15
N LEU A 125 4.98 3.88 17.60
CA LEU A 125 4.63 4.06 19.02
C LEU A 125 3.78 2.91 19.56
N GLY A 126 3.10 2.16 18.68
CA GLY A 126 2.00 1.30 19.08
C GLY A 126 0.71 2.10 19.31
N PHE A 127 -0.42 1.40 19.39
CA PHE A 127 -1.74 2.03 19.44
C PHE A 127 -1.96 2.86 20.72
N GLU A 128 -1.70 2.28 21.89
CA GLU A 128 -1.96 2.94 23.17
C GLU A 128 -1.15 4.24 23.34
N LYS A 129 0.16 4.18 23.13
CA LYS A 129 1.03 5.37 23.26
C LYS A 129 0.67 6.44 22.24
N LEU A 130 0.33 6.08 21.01
CA LEU A 130 -0.15 7.04 20.00
C LEU A 130 -1.40 7.79 20.49
N MET A 131 -2.36 7.06 21.06
CA MET A 131 -3.60 7.66 21.56
C MET A 131 -3.37 8.54 22.80
N LEU A 132 -2.39 8.21 23.64
CA LEU A 132 -2.06 8.96 24.86
C LEU A 132 -1.02 10.08 24.66
N ALA A 133 -0.33 10.12 23.52
CA ALA A 133 0.76 11.07 23.26
C ALA A 133 0.34 12.54 23.45
N TYR A 134 -0.91 12.87 23.14
CA TYR A 134 -1.47 14.23 23.30
C TYR A 134 -1.69 14.65 24.75
N TYR A 135 -1.81 13.69 25.68
CA TYR A 135 -2.01 13.96 27.11
C TYR A 135 -0.68 14.01 27.87
N ILE A 136 0.29 13.20 27.46
CA ILE A 136 1.56 13.03 28.19
C ILE A 136 2.61 14.09 27.79
N SER A 137 2.53 14.63 26.57
CA SER A 137 3.50 15.62 26.04
C SER A 137 3.36 17.06 26.57
N ARG A 138 2.44 17.30 27.53
CA ARG A 138 2.14 18.65 28.07
C ARG A 138 2.63 18.90 29.51
N ASN A 139 3.39 17.98 30.09
CA ASN A 139 4.10 18.17 31.37
C ASN A 139 5.60 18.17 31.14
#